data_AF-A0A812H919-F1
#
_entry.id   AF-A0A812H919-F1
#
_cell.length_a   1.000
_cell.length_b   1.000
_cell.length_c   1.000
_cell.angle_alpha   90.00
_cell.angle_beta   90.00
_cell.angle_gamma   90.00
#
_symmetry.space_group_name_H-M   'P 1'
#
loop_
_entity.id
_entity.type
_entity.pdbx_description
1 polymer ?
#
loop_
_entity_poly.entity_id
_entity_poly.type
_entity_poly.pdbx_seq_one_letter_code
_entity_poly.pdbx_strand_id
1 'polypeptide(L)'
;MRRGLHGVSISLLLLALSSPSWLGSAMPRRPPQGRLRVRRFAASDELRGWVQSFILEGRFCPWATRSMAAGELRFVESAATSPEEAAGSLIEQALRLDLATRELASSLLILRHVEAFQEFFIFDAYLKAWDRGLVAPKGTRSGVLLPRAKAPSERTQELLKRCHEKVRLVTFHPGFSRWLEPPGGYCNSSQVFLDLMQKRVHVDPHFAGEPATIFRPGPEEVEVGPRQVCARLHGGSGICAWDLEDIVPEEDFVPLPDNDMHRTPFPVVHLIRKVDLSGDSIIADTFLLNFGLAPHTERNQIWNLIPSMPIGSRRQTNCDA
;
A
#
# COMPACT_ATOMS: atom_id res chain seq x y z
N MET A 1 7.70 -44.13 -18.19
CA MET A 1 6.44 -43.85 -17.46
C MET A 1 6.28 -42.34 -17.33
N ARG A 2 5.47 -41.72 -18.20
CA ARG A 2 5.15 -40.29 -18.15
C ARG A 2 3.80 -40.15 -17.43
N ARG A 3 3.75 -39.49 -16.27
CA ARG A 3 2.48 -39.10 -15.63
C ARG A 3 2.13 -37.70 -16.12
N GLY A 4 1.03 -37.61 -16.85
CA GLY A 4 0.40 -36.35 -17.23
C GLY A 4 -0.32 -35.75 -16.03
N LEU A 5 -0.06 -34.47 -15.77
CA LEU A 5 -0.87 -33.65 -14.88
C LEU A 5 -1.94 -32.95 -15.72
N HIS A 6 -3.20 -33.26 -15.44
CA HIS A 6 -4.35 -32.62 -16.04
C HIS A 6 -4.46 -31.17 -15.55
N GLY A 7 -4.48 -30.23 -16.50
CA GLY A 7 -4.85 -28.84 -16.25
C GLY A 7 -6.31 -28.74 -15.85
N VAL A 8 -6.57 -28.40 -14.58
CA VAL A 8 -7.89 -27.98 -14.12
C VAL A 8 -8.11 -26.54 -14.58
N SER A 9 -9.14 -26.32 -15.39
CA SER A 9 -9.51 -25.01 -15.93
C SER A 9 -10.03 -24.10 -14.81
N ILE A 10 -9.38 -22.94 -14.63
CA ILE A 10 -9.69 -21.88 -13.63
C ILE A 10 -11.16 -21.46 -13.65
N SER A 11 -11.86 -21.60 -14.79
CA SER A 11 -13.29 -21.28 -14.89
C SER A 11 -14.20 -22.14 -14.02
N LEU A 12 -13.81 -23.37 -13.67
CA LEU A 12 -14.66 -24.24 -12.84
C LEU A 12 -14.56 -23.95 -11.33
N LEU A 13 -13.45 -23.38 -10.86
CA LEU A 13 -13.28 -23.06 -9.45
C LEU A 13 -14.02 -21.75 -9.06
N LEU A 14 -14.27 -20.87 -10.03
CA LEU A 14 -14.92 -19.57 -9.83
C LEU A 14 -16.46 -19.62 -9.92
N LEU A 15 -17.03 -20.60 -10.61
CA LEU A 15 -18.50 -20.81 -10.67
C LEU A 15 -19.11 -21.28 -9.35
N ALA A 16 -18.30 -21.76 -8.39
CA ALA A 16 -18.78 -22.21 -7.09
C ALA A 16 -19.01 -21.08 -6.07
N LEU A 17 -18.77 -19.81 -6.43
CA LEU A 17 -18.84 -18.67 -5.51
C LEU A 17 -20.10 -17.80 -5.69
N SER A 18 -21.03 -18.18 -6.57
CA SER A 18 -22.25 -17.38 -6.81
C SER A 18 -23.44 -18.23 -7.28
N SER A 19 -24.07 -18.97 -6.36
CA SER A 19 -25.54 -19.19 -6.26
C SER A 19 -25.89 -20.53 -5.57
N PRO A 20 -26.81 -20.54 -4.58
CA PRO A 20 -27.37 -21.76 -4.00
C PRO A 20 -28.79 -22.01 -4.53
N SER A 21 -28.92 -22.69 -5.66
CA SER A 21 -30.14 -23.41 -6.08
C SER A 21 -29.88 -24.05 -7.44
N TRP A 22 -30.58 -25.15 -7.74
CA TRP A 22 -30.54 -25.98 -8.97
C TRP A 22 -29.83 -27.34 -8.82
N LEU A 23 -30.52 -28.26 -8.16
CA LEU A 23 -30.45 -29.69 -8.43
C LEU A 23 -31.64 -30.03 -9.35
N GLY A 24 -31.40 -30.11 -10.66
CA GLY A 24 -32.41 -30.56 -11.61
C GLY A 24 -32.10 -30.22 -13.06
N SER A 25 -31.91 -31.27 -13.86
CA SER A 25 -31.93 -31.33 -15.33
C SER A 25 -30.68 -30.96 -16.14
N ALA A 26 -30.25 -31.99 -16.88
CA ALA A 26 -29.54 -32.00 -18.16
C ALA A 26 -28.16 -31.30 -18.27
N MET A 27 -27.13 -32.11 -18.50
CA MET A 27 -25.79 -31.70 -18.94
C MET A 27 -25.85 -30.69 -20.10
N PRO A 28 -25.26 -29.47 -19.96
CA PRO A 28 -25.16 -28.56 -21.08
C PRO A 28 -24.04 -29.01 -22.03
N ARG A 29 -24.34 -28.91 -23.33
CA ARG A 29 -23.39 -29.06 -24.44
C ARG A 29 -22.24 -28.06 -24.29
N ARG A 30 -21.05 -28.43 -24.79
CA ARG A 30 -19.81 -27.62 -24.81
C ARG A 30 -20.08 -26.13 -25.01
N PRO A 31 -19.53 -25.23 -24.18
CA PRO A 31 -19.67 -23.80 -24.41
C PRO A 31 -18.95 -23.42 -25.72
N PRO A 32 -19.53 -22.51 -26.53
CA PRO A 32 -18.85 -21.99 -27.70
C PRO A 32 -17.54 -21.31 -27.28
N GLN A 33 -16.46 -21.57 -28.01
CA GLN A 33 -15.18 -20.88 -27.87
C GLN A 33 -15.31 -19.42 -28.32
N GLY A 34 -15.99 -18.61 -27.50
CA GLY A 34 -16.04 -17.16 -27.68
C GLY A 34 -14.67 -16.57 -27.35
N ARG A 35 -14.02 -15.92 -28.31
CA ARG A 35 -12.91 -15.01 -28.04
C ARG A 35 -13.36 -14.01 -26.97
N LEU A 36 -12.78 -14.12 -25.77
CA LEU A 36 -12.86 -13.09 -24.73
C LEU A 36 -12.37 -11.77 -25.35
N ARG A 37 -13.32 -10.90 -25.74
CA ARG A 37 -13.00 -9.51 -26.07
C ARG A 37 -12.57 -8.86 -24.76
N VAL A 38 -11.26 -8.69 -24.59
CA VAL A 38 -10.70 -7.85 -23.54
C VAL A 38 -11.27 -6.45 -23.76
N ARG A 39 -12.29 -6.07 -22.98
CA ARG A 39 -12.76 -4.69 -22.97
C ARG A 39 -11.58 -3.86 -22.48
N ARG A 40 -11.08 -2.96 -23.33
CA ARG A 40 -10.24 -1.85 -22.85
C ARG A 40 -11.16 -0.96 -22.04
N PHE A 41 -10.77 -0.70 -20.81
CA PHE A 41 -11.48 0.22 -19.94
C PHE A 41 -10.72 1.55 -19.91
N ALA A 42 -11.42 2.67 -20.02
CA ALA A 42 -10.81 4.00 -20.04
C ALA A 42 -9.94 4.27 -18.80
N ALA A 43 -10.33 3.75 -17.64
CA ALA A 43 -9.55 3.84 -16.40
C ALA A 43 -8.17 3.17 -16.50
N SER A 44 -8.09 2.08 -17.27
CA SER A 44 -6.81 1.39 -17.51
C SER A 44 -5.89 2.21 -18.42
N ASP A 45 -6.42 3.02 -19.33
CA ASP A 45 -5.62 3.86 -20.22
C ASP A 45 -5.08 5.09 -19.48
N GLU A 46 -5.89 5.71 -18.63
CA GLU A 46 -5.47 6.81 -17.74
C GLU A 46 -4.40 6.34 -16.75
N LEU A 47 -4.62 5.19 -16.10
CA LEU A 47 -3.62 4.61 -15.20
C LEU A 47 -2.33 4.21 -15.94
N ARG A 48 -2.42 3.71 -17.18
CA ARG A 48 -1.23 3.46 -18.00
C ARG A 48 -0.46 4.74 -18.30
N GLY A 49 -1.16 5.83 -18.62
CA GLY A 49 -0.56 7.15 -18.82
C GLY A 49 0.21 7.58 -17.57
N TRP A 50 -0.42 7.47 -16.40
CA TRP A 50 0.21 7.76 -15.12
C TRP A 50 1.41 6.86 -14.81
N VAL A 51 1.31 5.53 -15.02
CA VAL A 51 2.43 4.60 -14.81
C VAL A 51 3.60 4.98 -15.71
N GLN A 52 3.32 5.30 -16.97
CA GLN A 52 4.34 5.71 -17.93
C GLN A 52 5.05 6.99 -17.47
N SER A 53 4.30 8.04 -17.13
CA SER A 53 4.85 9.37 -16.82
C SER A 53 5.53 9.45 -15.45
N PHE A 54 4.97 8.81 -14.43
CA PHE A 54 5.51 8.91 -13.06
C PHE A 54 6.39 7.73 -12.73
N ILE A 55 5.89 6.51 -12.87
CA ILE A 55 6.59 5.33 -12.36
C ILE A 55 7.78 4.94 -13.24
N LEU A 56 7.62 4.94 -14.56
CA LEU A 56 8.66 4.52 -15.48
C LEU A 56 9.67 5.63 -15.77
N GLU A 57 9.19 6.80 -16.19
CA GLU A 57 10.05 7.95 -16.51
C GLU A 57 10.75 8.48 -15.25
N GLY A 58 10.05 8.54 -14.12
CA GLY A 58 10.64 8.89 -12.81
C GLY A 58 11.48 7.77 -12.18
N ARG A 59 11.51 6.56 -12.77
CA ARG A 59 12.24 5.38 -12.28
C ARG A 59 11.94 5.01 -10.82
N PHE A 60 10.74 5.31 -10.36
CA PHE A 60 10.37 5.20 -8.95
C PHE A 60 10.10 3.77 -8.49
N CYS A 61 9.63 2.89 -9.39
CA CYS A 61 9.45 1.48 -9.08
C CYS A 61 10.25 0.62 -10.08
N PRO A 62 11.46 0.16 -9.69
CA PRO A 62 12.28 -0.71 -10.52
C PRO A 62 11.52 -1.98 -10.97
N TRP A 63 10.63 -2.51 -10.13
CA TRP A 63 9.83 -3.69 -10.47
C TRP A 63 8.76 -3.41 -11.52
N ALA A 64 8.02 -2.30 -11.41
CA ALA A 64 7.04 -1.94 -12.42
C ALA A 64 7.74 -1.75 -13.78
N THR A 65 8.91 -1.10 -13.80
CA THR A 65 9.72 -0.93 -15.01
C THR A 65 10.16 -2.26 -15.61
N ARG A 66 10.71 -3.18 -14.80
CA ARG A 66 11.16 -4.50 -15.28
C ARG A 66 10.00 -5.38 -15.73
N SER A 67 8.91 -5.42 -14.94
CA SER A 67 7.70 -6.17 -15.25
C SER A 67 7.05 -5.66 -16.55
N MET A 68 7.02 -4.34 -16.75
CA MET A 68 6.51 -3.73 -17.98
C MET A 68 7.40 -4.01 -19.18
N ALA A 69 8.74 -3.89 -19.04
CA ALA A 69 9.68 -4.24 -20.09
C ALA A 69 9.61 -5.72 -20.50
N ALA A 70 9.31 -6.61 -19.54
CA ALA A 70 9.08 -8.04 -19.78
C ALA A 70 7.68 -8.35 -20.37
N GLY A 71 6.78 -7.37 -20.46
CA GLY A 71 5.39 -7.57 -20.87
C GLY A 71 4.53 -8.33 -19.84
N GLU A 72 4.98 -8.36 -18.58
CA GLU A 72 4.39 -9.12 -17.48
C GLU A 72 3.60 -8.25 -16.49
N LEU A 73 3.64 -6.91 -16.65
CA LEU A 73 2.82 -6.00 -15.85
C LEU A 73 1.38 -5.98 -16.37
N ARG A 74 0.45 -6.39 -15.52
CA ARG A 74 -0.98 -6.45 -15.85
C ARG A 74 -1.73 -5.31 -15.18
N PHE A 75 -2.64 -4.68 -15.92
CA PHE A 75 -3.57 -3.69 -15.40
C PHE A 75 -4.93 -4.35 -15.30
N VAL A 76 -5.51 -4.37 -14.11
CA VAL A 76 -6.76 -5.09 -13.83
C VAL A 76 -7.72 -4.13 -13.14
N GLU A 77 -8.83 -3.82 -13.80
CA GLU A 77 -9.91 -3.09 -13.15
C GLU A 77 -10.83 -4.05 -12.40
N SER A 78 -10.98 -3.84 -11.09
CA SER A 78 -11.92 -4.61 -10.29
C SER A 78 -13.34 -4.09 -10.49
N ALA A 79 -14.31 -5.01 -10.55
CA ALA A 79 -15.73 -4.68 -10.49
C ALA A 79 -16.26 -4.53 -9.05
N ALA A 80 -15.39 -4.66 -8.03
CA ALA A 80 -15.76 -4.57 -6.63
C ALA A 80 -16.35 -3.19 -6.32
N THR A 81 -17.46 -3.19 -5.60
CA THR A 81 -18.15 -2.00 -5.11
C THR A 81 -18.05 -1.84 -3.60
N SER A 82 -17.52 -2.86 -2.91
CA SER A 82 -17.31 -2.86 -1.46
C SER A 82 -15.89 -3.34 -1.08
N PRO A 83 -15.40 -3.01 0.13
CA PRO A 83 -14.13 -3.54 0.63
C PRO A 83 -14.06 -5.08 0.67
N GLU A 84 -15.17 -5.76 0.96
CA GLU A 84 -15.24 -7.22 0.99
C GLU A 84 -15.08 -7.83 -0.40
N GLU A 85 -15.74 -7.24 -1.41
CA GLU A 85 -15.56 -7.64 -2.81
C GLU A 85 -14.14 -7.35 -3.31
N ALA A 86 -13.53 -6.26 -2.82
CA ALA A 86 -12.14 -5.93 -3.11
C ALA A 86 -11.17 -6.97 -2.54
N ALA A 87 -11.46 -7.54 -1.36
CA ALA A 87 -10.68 -8.65 -0.80
C ALA A 87 -10.69 -9.86 -1.74
N GLY A 88 -11.87 -10.21 -2.28
CA GLY A 88 -12.00 -11.26 -3.29
C GLY A 88 -11.15 -10.98 -4.53
N SER A 89 -11.16 -9.74 -5.02
CA SER A 89 -10.35 -9.32 -6.18
C SER A 89 -8.84 -9.42 -5.91
N LEU A 90 -8.40 -9.01 -4.71
CA LEU A 90 -7.00 -9.13 -4.29
C LEU A 90 -6.56 -10.59 -4.19
N ILE A 91 -7.37 -11.45 -3.58
CA ILE A 91 -7.11 -12.91 -3.50
C ILE A 91 -7.00 -13.50 -4.91
N GLU A 92 -7.92 -13.16 -5.80
CA GLU A 92 -7.91 -13.66 -7.18
C GLU A 92 -6.60 -13.30 -7.89
N GLN A 93 -6.19 -12.03 -7.80
CA GLN A 93 -4.94 -11.58 -8.42
C GLN A 93 -3.71 -12.20 -7.74
N ALA A 94 -3.70 -12.33 -6.42
CA ALA A 94 -2.62 -12.97 -5.69
C ALA A 94 -2.43 -14.45 -6.07
N LEU A 95 -3.53 -15.22 -6.10
CA LEU A 95 -3.51 -16.62 -6.55
C LEU A 95 -3.07 -16.75 -8.00
N ARG A 96 -3.50 -15.82 -8.86
CA ARG A 96 -3.06 -15.78 -10.25
C ARG A 96 -1.55 -15.58 -10.36
N LEU A 97 -0.99 -14.67 -9.57
CA LEU A 97 0.45 -14.42 -9.53
C LEU A 97 1.22 -15.63 -8.97
N ASP A 98 0.72 -16.27 -7.92
CA ASP A 98 1.32 -17.49 -7.36
C ASP A 98 1.41 -18.64 -8.39
N LEU A 99 0.42 -18.73 -9.28
CA LEU A 99 0.41 -19.71 -10.39
C LEU A 99 1.21 -19.28 -11.62
N ALA A 100 1.68 -18.04 -11.68
CA ALA A 100 2.42 -17.55 -12.84
C ALA A 100 3.81 -18.21 -12.90
N THR A 101 4.16 -18.78 -14.04
CA THR A 101 5.47 -19.44 -14.24
C THR A 101 6.55 -18.49 -14.76
N ARG A 102 6.17 -17.31 -15.24
CA ARG A 102 7.11 -16.30 -15.75
C ARG A 102 7.63 -15.44 -14.61
N GLU A 103 8.90 -15.05 -14.67
CA GLU A 103 9.50 -14.11 -13.72
C GLU A 103 8.87 -12.71 -13.83
N LEU A 104 8.92 -11.93 -12.75
CA LEU A 104 8.45 -10.54 -12.72
C LEU A 104 6.96 -10.34 -13.02
N ALA A 105 6.15 -11.39 -12.87
CA ALA A 105 4.69 -11.27 -12.99
C ALA A 105 4.16 -10.37 -11.87
N SER A 106 3.50 -9.27 -12.24
CA SER A 106 2.91 -8.33 -11.29
C SER A 106 1.59 -7.77 -11.81
N SER A 107 0.76 -7.23 -10.91
CA SER A 107 -0.57 -6.73 -11.29
C SER A 107 -0.89 -5.43 -10.56
N LEU A 108 -1.34 -4.42 -11.31
CA LEU A 108 -1.94 -3.19 -10.79
C LEU A 108 -3.45 -3.36 -10.78
N LEU A 109 -4.02 -3.56 -9.59
CA LEU A 109 -5.45 -3.69 -9.35
C LEU A 109 -6.06 -2.32 -9.07
N ILE A 110 -7.01 -1.91 -9.92
CA ILE A 110 -7.71 -0.62 -9.84
C ILE A 110 -9.03 -0.83 -9.08
N LEU A 111 -9.23 -0.07 -8.01
CA LEU A 111 -10.37 -0.22 -7.09
C LEU A 111 -11.30 1.01 -7.09
N ARG A 112 -11.43 1.65 -8.26
CA ARG A 112 -12.18 2.92 -8.42
C ARG A 112 -13.66 2.86 -8.06
N HIS A 113 -14.28 1.69 -8.10
CA HIS A 113 -15.72 1.52 -7.84
C HIS A 113 -16.03 1.26 -6.35
N VAL A 114 -15.00 1.10 -5.52
CA VAL A 114 -15.15 0.99 -4.06
C VAL A 114 -15.19 2.40 -3.48
N GLU A 115 -16.39 2.93 -3.25
CA GLU A 115 -16.60 4.31 -2.76
C GLU A 115 -15.82 4.59 -1.46
N ALA A 116 -15.86 3.63 -0.52
CA ALA A 116 -15.11 3.75 0.74
C ALA A 116 -13.60 3.90 0.54
N PHE A 117 -13.04 3.41 -0.57
CA PHE A 117 -11.61 3.54 -0.86
C PHE A 117 -11.24 4.85 -1.55
N GLN A 118 -12.18 5.76 -1.82
CA GLN A 118 -11.82 7.13 -2.23
C GLN A 118 -11.27 7.94 -1.05
N GLU A 119 -11.61 7.53 0.17
CA GLU A 119 -11.05 8.09 1.39
C GLU A 119 -9.73 7.39 1.74
N PHE A 120 -8.63 8.15 1.67
CA PHE A 120 -7.28 7.60 1.82
C PHE A 120 -7.09 6.81 3.13
N PHE A 121 -7.59 7.34 4.25
CA PHE A 121 -7.43 6.72 5.56
C PHE A 121 -8.18 5.38 5.69
N ILE A 122 -9.28 5.20 4.95
CA ILE A 122 -10.00 3.93 4.88
C ILE A 122 -9.18 2.93 4.06
N PHE A 123 -8.72 3.36 2.88
CA PHE A 123 -7.92 2.54 1.98
C PHE A 123 -6.60 2.07 2.64
N ASP A 124 -5.89 2.98 3.30
CA ASP A 124 -4.65 2.70 4.04
C ASP A 124 -4.89 1.73 5.21
N ALA A 125 -5.93 1.96 6.02
CA ALA A 125 -6.29 1.05 7.10
C ALA A 125 -6.63 -0.35 6.59
N TYR A 126 -7.32 -0.43 5.44
CA TYR A 126 -7.66 -1.70 4.81
C TYR A 126 -6.43 -2.49 4.38
N LEU A 127 -5.44 -1.84 3.79
CA LEU A 127 -4.20 -2.49 3.34
C LEU A 127 -3.30 -2.86 4.52
N LYS A 128 -3.24 -2.03 5.56
CA LYS A 128 -2.58 -2.38 6.83
C LYS A 128 -3.24 -3.58 7.51
N ALA A 129 -4.55 -3.76 7.37
CA ALA A 129 -5.24 -4.96 7.84
C ALA A 129 -4.79 -6.20 7.05
N TRP A 130 -4.69 -6.08 5.72
CA TRP A 130 -4.17 -7.15 4.87
C TRP A 130 -2.76 -7.59 5.27
N ASP A 131 -1.84 -6.66 5.51
CA ASP A 131 -0.47 -6.96 5.95
C ASP A 131 -0.42 -7.68 7.31
N ARG A 132 -1.50 -7.58 8.10
CA ARG A 132 -1.69 -8.32 9.35
C ARG A 132 -2.45 -9.64 9.16
N GLY A 133 -2.71 -10.05 7.92
CA GLY A 133 -3.50 -11.23 7.57
C GLY A 133 -4.98 -11.09 7.89
N LEU A 134 -5.50 -9.85 7.99
CA LEU A 134 -6.89 -9.54 8.25
C LEU A 134 -7.58 -9.07 6.97
N VAL A 135 -8.89 -9.33 6.89
CA VAL A 135 -9.69 -9.05 5.68
C VAL A 135 -10.18 -7.61 5.65
N ALA A 136 -10.35 -7.02 6.83
CA ALA A 136 -10.78 -5.65 7.02
C ALA A 136 -10.19 -5.11 8.33
N PRO A 137 -9.98 -3.80 8.45
CA PRO A 137 -9.51 -3.19 9.69
C PRO A 137 -10.65 -3.20 10.73
N LYS A 138 -10.29 -3.22 12.02
CA LYS A 138 -11.26 -3.08 13.12
C LYS A 138 -11.76 -1.63 13.30
N GLY A 139 -11.08 -0.69 12.66
CA GLY A 139 -11.34 0.75 12.68
C GLY A 139 -10.22 1.48 11.94
N THR A 140 -10.43 2.74 11.62
CA THR A 140 -9.43 3.60 10.96
C THR A 140 -8.75 4.53 11.97
N ARG A 141 -7.68 5.22 11.56
CA ARG A 141 -7.03 6.24 12.39
C ARG A 141 -7.99 7.38 12.74
N SER A 142 -8.90 7.78 11.84
CA SER A 142 -9.88 8.86 12.10
C SER A 142 -11.08 8.42 12.95
N GLY A 143 -11.05 7.24 13.56
CA GLY A 143 -12.19 6.70 14.31
C GLY A 143 -13.38 6.27 13.44
N VAL A 144 -13.27 6.40 12.11
CA VAL A 144 -14.31 5.91 11.19
C VAL A 144 -14.35 4.38 11.29
N LEU A 145 -15.44 3.89 11.85
CA LEU A 145 -15.80 2.49 11.81
C LEU A 145 -16.27 2.19 10.39
N LEU A 146 -15.60 1.25 9.73
CA LEU A 146 -16.17 0.70 8.50
C LEU A 146 -17.50 0.02 8.86
N PRO A 147 -18.50 0.06 7.96
CA PRO A 147 -19.70 -0.75 8.11
C PRO A 147 -19.29 -2.16 8.51
N ARG A 148 -19.98 -2.73 9.50
CA ARG A 148 -19.59 -4.01 10.09
C ARG A 148 -19.60 -5.08 9.00
N ALA A 149 -18.44 -5.29 8.40
CA ALA A 149 -18.24 -6.26 7.35
C ALA A 149 -18.74 -7.60 7.85
N LYS A 150 -19.46 -8.32 7.00
CA LYS A 150 -19.80 -9.71 7.34
C LYS A 150 -18.49 -10.44 7.61
N ALA A 151 -18.42 -11.14 8.75
CA ALA A 151 -17.24 -11.89 9.09
C ALA A 151 -16.87 -12.79 7.89
N PRO A 152 -15.63 -12.69 7.39
CA PRO A 152 -15.21 -13.45 6.23
C PRO A 152 -15.24 -14.93 6.59
N SER A 153 -15.63 -15.76 5.62
CA SER A 153 -15.63 -17.21 5.84
C SER A 153 -14.22 -17.69 6.19
N GLU A 154 -14.12 -18.75 6.99
CA GLU A 154 -12.84 -19.38 7.36
C GLU A 154 -11.97 -19.67 6.13
N ARG A 155 -12.60 -20.16 5.05
CA ARG A 155 -11.94 -20.39 3.76
C ARG A 155 -11.32 -19.11 3.17
N THR A 156 -12.00 -17.97 3.28
CA THR A 156 -11.50 -16.68 2.79
C THR A 156 -10.30 -16.23 3.61
N GLN A 157 -10.36 -16.37 4.94
CA GLN A 157 -9.25 -16.03 5.83
C GLN A 157 -8.01 -16.89 5.54
N GLU A 158 -8.18 -18.20 5.31
CA GLU A 158 -7.08 -19.08 4.96
C GLU A 158 -6.45 -18.72 3.60
N LEU A 159 -7.28 -18.41 2.59
CA LEU A 159 -6.78 -17.94 1.30
C LEU A 159 -6.01 -16.63 1.43
N LEU A 160 -6.50 -15.70 2.24
CA LEU A 160 -5.83 -14.42 2.50
C LEU A 160 -4.47 -14.62 3.14
N LYS A 161 -4.39 -15.45 4.17
CA LYS A 161 -3.14 -15.81 4.84
C LYS A 161 -2.12 -16.37 3.83
N ARG A 162 -2.56 -17.34 3.01
CA ARG A 162 -1.73 -17.91 1.94
C ARG A 162 -1.28 -16.88 0.91
N CYS A 163 -2.18 -15.98 0.50
CA CYS A 163 -1.85 -14.91 -0.45
C CYS A 163 -0.83 -13.94 0.15
N HIS A 164 -1.05 -13.50 1.39
CA HIS A 164 -0.14 -12.62 2.11
C HIS A 164 1.28 -13.22 2.24
N GLU A 165 1.41 -14.54 2.35
CA GLU A 165 2.71 -15.22 2.35
C GLU A 165 3.43 -15.19 0.99
N LYS A 166 2.71 -14.97 -0.11
CA LYS A 166 3.24 -15.08 -1.49
C LYS A 166 3.40 -13.75 -2.21
N VAL A 167 2.59 -12.76 -1.90
CA VAL A 167 2.62 -11.45 -2.54
C VAL A 167 2.83 -10.32 -1.53
N ARG A 168 3.45 -9.23 -2.00
CA ARG A 168 3.48 -7.92 -1.36
C ARG A 168 2.53 -6.98 -2.08
N LEU A 169 1.95 -6.08 -1.31
CA LEU A 169 1.11 -5.00 -1.80
C LEU A 169 1.89 -3.69 -1.73
N VAL A 170 1.85 -2.90 -2.79
CA VAL A 170 2.30 -1.51 -2.81
C VAL A 170 1.10 -0.65 -3.20
N THR A 171 0.90 0.45 -2.51
CA THR A 171 -0.37 1.16 -2.52
C THR A 171 -0.20 2.53 -3.14
N PHE A 172 -1.20 2.93 -3.91
CA PHE A 172 -1.25 4.23 -4.57
C PHE A 172 -2.68 4.76 -4.49
N HIS A 173 -2.83 6.05 -4.22
CA HIS A 173 -4.14 6.62 -3.94
C HIS A 173 -4.21 8.11 -4.34
N PRO A 174 -5.34 8.61 -4.88
CA PRO A 174 -5.45 10.02 -5.30
C PRO A 174 -5.25 11.01 -4.15
N GLY A 175 -5.87 10.71 -3.01
CA GLY A 175 -5.69 11.44 -1.76
C GLY A 175 -4.42 11.04 -0.97
N PHE A 176 -3.48 10.31 -1.58
CA PHE A 176 -2.22 10.03 -0.89
C PHE A 176 -1.52 11.35 -0.60
N SER A 177 -1.27 11.60 0.67
CA SER A 177 -0.49 12.73 1.12
C SER A 177 0.33 12.25 2.31
N ARG A 178 1.63 12.04 2.10
CA ARG A 178 2.60 11.96 3.18
C ARG A 178 3.18 13.36 3.34
N TRP A 179 2.97 13.98 4.49
CA TRP A 179 3.73 15.18 4.82
C TRP A 179 5.22 14.79 4.91
N LEU A 180 6.20 15.67 4.96
CA LEU A 180 6.75 16.17 6.22
C LEU A 180 7.91 17.09 5.91
N GLU A 181 7.60 18.37 5.77
CA GLU A 181 8.29 19.47 6.44
C GLU A 181 7.19 20.54 6.63
N PRO A 182 7.04 21.15 7.81
CA PRO A 182 6.37 22.44 7.92
C PRO A 182 6.92 23.39 6.86
N PRO A 183 6.22 24.46 6.46
CA PRO A 183 6.86 25.54 5.71
C PRO A 183 8.10 26.05 6.48
N GLY A 184 9.30 25.62 6.06
CA GLY A 184 10.55 25.89 6.78
C GLY A 184 11.19 24.72 7.55
N GLY A 185 10.61 23.52 7.51
CA GLY A 185 11.13 22.33 8.20
C GLY A 185 10.79 22.27 9.69
N TYR A 186 11.02 21.11 10.31
CA TYR A 186 10.96 21.01 11.77
C TYR A 186 12.29 21.52 12.34
N CYS A 187 12.23 22.61 13.08
CA CYS A 187 13.40 23.15 13.76
C CYS A 187 13.55 22.51 15.13
N ASN A 188 14.77 22.56 15.67
CA ASN A 188 14.97 22.28 17.08
C ASN A 188 14.06 23.21 17.90
N SER A 189 13.39 22.68 18.92
CA SER A 189 12.36 23.33 19.74
C SER A 189 10.98 23.60 19.10
N SER A 190 10.76 23.20 17.84
CA SER A 190 9.41 23.27 17.25
C SER A 190 8.39 22.52 18.09
N GLN A 191 7.24 23.15 18.34
CA GLN A 191 6.10 22.50 18.97
C GLN A 191 5.31 21.74 17.91
N VAL A 192 4.98 20.48 18.18
CA VAL A 192 4.16 19.64 17.32
C VAL A 192 3.15 18.89 18.17
N PHE A 193 2.09 18.39 17.55
CA PHE A 193 1.19 17.46 18.20
C PHE A 193 1.46 16.05 17.67
N LEU A 194 1.70 15.10 18.57
CA LEU A 194 1.91 13.70 18.24
C LEU A 194 0.64 12.89 18.46
N ASP A 195 0.16 12.22 17.42
CA ASP A 195 -0.83 11.17 17.50
C ASP A 195 -0.19 9.91 18.10
N LEU A 196 -0.16 9.88 19.43
CA LEU A 196 0.24 8.72 20.23
C LEU A 196 -0.73 7.55 20.01
N MET A 197 -0.46 6.76 18.97
CA MET A 197 -0.91 5.40 18.74
C MET A 197 -2.32 5.05 19.22
N GLN A 198 -3.28 5.05 18.28
CA GLN A 198 -4.45 4.17 18.09
C GLN A 198 -5.41 3.89 19.27
N LYS A 199 -4.95 3.61 20.48
CA LYS A 199 -5.81 3.27 21.63
C LYS A 199 -6.63 4.45 22.14
N ARG A 200 -6.15 5.70 22.01
CA ARG A 200 -6.94 6.89 22.37
C ARG A 200 -7.79 7.43 21.22
N VAL A 201 -7.28 7.44 19.99
CA VAL A 201 -8.06 7.92 18.83
C VAL A 201 -9.26 7.02 18.50
N HIS A 202 -9.16 5.71 18.76
CA HIS A 202 -10.34 4.83 18.67
C HIS A 202 -11.41 5.15 19.74
N VAL A 203 -11.07 5.90 20.79
CA VAL A 203 -11.99 6.28 21.87
C VAL A 203 -12.47 7.72 21.70
N ASP A 204 -11.62 8.61 21.19
CA ASP A 204 -11.94 10.03 20.98
C ASP A 204 -11.46 10.53 19.60
N PRO A 205 -12.36 10.70 18.62
CA PRO A 205 -12.03 11.25 17.31
C PRO A 205 -11.68 12.75 17.36
N HIS A 206 -11.88 13.44 18.49
CA HIS A 206 -11.52 14.84 18.70
C HIS A 206 -10.17 15.03 19.41
N PHE A 207 -9.41 13.95 19.64
CA PHE A 207 -8.10 14.06 20.24
C PHE A 207 -7.14 14.83 19.31
N ALA A 208 -6.70 16.00 19.73
CA ALA A 208 -5.82 16.89 18.95
C ALA A 208 -4.35 16.41 18.87
N GLY A 209 -4.01 15.26 19.47
CA GLY A 209 -2.64 14.82 19.68
C GLY A 209 -2.10 15.24 21.05
N GLU A 210 -0.96 14.67 21.46
CA GLU A 210 -0.23 15.09 22.64
C GLU A 210 0.84 16.11 22.25
N PRO A 211 0.91 17.29 22.89
CA PRO A 211 1.91 18.27 22.56
C PRO A 211 3.32 17.73 22.83
N ALA A 212 4.21 17.97 21.88
CA ALA A 212 5.59 17.53 21.90
C ALA A 212 6.51 18.64 21.38
N THR A 213 7.76 18.58 21.82
CA THR A 213 8.81 19.48 21.33
C THR A 213 9.81 18.66 20.50
N ILE A 214 10.12 19.11 19.29
CA ILE A 214 11.16 18.51 18.44
C ILE A 214 12.54 18.89 18.98
N PHE A 215 13.47 17.94 18.97
CA PHE A 215 14.86 18.13 19.34
C PHE A 215 15.79 17.71 18.21
N ARG A 216 16.94 18.37 18.12
CA ARG A 216 18.07 17.83 17.37
C ARG A 216 18.56 16.57 18.11
N PRO A 217 18.69 15.41 17.44
CA PRO A 217 19.21 14.21 18.08
C PRO A 217 20.63 14.46 18.60
N GLY A 218 20.85 14.18 19.89
CA GLY A 218 22.19 14.14 20.49
C GLY A 218 22.98 12.93 20.00
N PRO A 219 24.33 12.95 20.08
CA PRO A 219 25.19 11.87 19.59
C PRO A 219 24.99 10.53 20.31
N GLU A 220 24.39 10.52 21.51
CA GLU A 220 24.22 9.32 22.33
C GLU A 220 22.76 9.04 22.75
N GLU A 221 21.81 9.88 22.36
CA GLU A 221 20.47 9.88 22.99
C GLU A 221 19.45 8.99 22.28
N VAL A 222 19.35 9.07 20.94
CA VAL A 222 18.34 8.33 20.17
C VAL A 222 18.82 8.14 18.73
N GLU A 223 18.80 6.90 18.22
CA GLU A 223 18.93 6.64 16.80
C GLU A 223 17.65 7.11 16.09
N VAL A 224 17.75 8.18 15.29
CA VAL A 224 16.61 8.74 14.54
C VAL A 224 16.71 8.28 13.10
N GLY A 225 15.73 7.49 12.66
CA GLY A 225 15.63 7.06 11.27
C GLY A 225 15.32 8.22 10.30
N PRO A 226 15.49 8.02 8.98
CA PRO A 226 15.29 9.06 7.96
C PRO A 226 13.86 9.61 7.87
N ARG A 227 12.88 8.94 8.50
CA ARG A 227 11.48 9.38 8.57
C ARG A 227 11.02 9.60 10.01
N GLN A 228 11.97 9.90 10.88
CA GLN A 228 11.71 10.11 12.29
C GLN A 228 12.19 11.47 12.73
N VAL A 229 11.57 11.98 13.77
CA VAL A 229 12.06 13.14 14.51
C VAL A 229 12.33 12.74 15.95
N CYS A 230 13.36 13.33 16.52
CA CYS A 230 13.54 13.30 17.96
C CYS A 230 12.49 14.24 18.56
N ALA A 231 11.58 13.74 19.38
CA ALA A 231 10.62 14.59 20.07
C ALA A 231 10.37 14.15 21.52
N ARG A 232 10.12 15.13 22.38
CA ARG A 232 9.72 14.92 23.79
C ARG A 232 8.28 15.35 23.97
N LEU A 233 7.45 14.41 24.39
CA LEU A 233 6.09 14.69 24.83
C LEU A 233 6.12 15.54 26.10
N HIS A 234 5.24 16.54 26.21
CA HIS A 234 5.19 17.42 27.39
C HIS A 234 4.82 16.67 28.68
N GLY A 235 4.11 15.54 28.57
CA GLY A 235 3.78 14.66 29.70
C GLY A 235 4.67 13.42 29.84
N GLY A 236 5.63 13.21 28.94
CA GLY A 236 6.43 11.98 28.84
C GLY A 236 7.78 12.02 29.55
N SER A 237 8.36 10.85 29.80
CA SER A 237 9.60 10.69 30.58
C SER A 237 10.91 10.80 29.77
N GLY A 238 10.89 11.21 28.50
CA GLY A 238 12.11 11.26 27.69
C GLY A 238 11.93 11.70 26.25
N ILE A 239 13.06 11.91 25.57
CA ILE A 239 13.12 12.12 24.12
C ILE A 239 13.03 10.75 23.46
N CYS A 240 12.16 10.61 22.46
CA CYS A 240 12.03 9.40 21.66
C CYS A 240 12.11 9.75 20.17
N ALA A 241 12.42 8.75 19.34
CA ALA A 241 12.21 8.85 17.90
C ALA A 241 10.73 8.60 17.61
N TRP A 242 10.11 9.53 16.90
CA TRP A 242 8.73 9.44 16.46
C TRP A 242 8.71 9.35 14.95
N ASP A 243 7.91 8.42 14.43
CA ASP A 243 7.67 8.42 13.00
C ASP A 243 6.98 9.73 12.67
N LEU A 244 7.47 10.40 11.64
CA LEU A 244 6.90 11.66 11.23
C LEU A 244 5.40 11.48 10.83
N GLU A 245 4.95 10.26 10.49
CA GLU A 245 3.53 9.92 10.28
C GLU A 245 2.64 10.05 11.52
N ASP A 246 3.25 10.15 12.69
CA ASP A 246 2.58 10.38 13.97
C ASP A 246 2.43 11.87 14.28
N ILE A 247 2.98 12.78 13.45
CA ILE A 247 2.79 14.22 13.65
C ILE A 247 1.46 14.65 13.03
N VAL A 248 0.59 15.27 13.84
CA VAL A 248 -0.65 15.89 13.39
C VAL A 248 -0.28 17.16 12.63
N PRO A 249 -0.59 17.27 11.32
CA PRO A 249 -0.28 18.47 10.55
C PRO A 249 -1.17 19.63 10.98
N GLU A 250 -0.59 20.82 11.11
CA GLU A 250 -1.31 22.10 11.16
C GLU A 250 -1.84 22.47 9.75
N GLU A 251 -2.62 23.55 9.63
CA GLU A 251 -3.34 23.90 8.39
C GLU A 251 -2.45 24.29 7.19
N ASP A 252 -1.12 24.41 7.36
CA ASP A 252 -0.20 24.96 6.35
C ASP A 252 0.90 24.00 5.85
N PHE A 253 0.80 22.70 6.08
CA PHE A 253 1.82 21.78 5.60
C PHE A 253 1.87 21.73 4.05
N VAL A 254 3.07 21.57 3.48
CA VAL A 254 3.27 21.38 2.03
C VAL A 254 3.62 19.90 1.79
N PRO A 255 2.94 19.19 0.87
CA PRO A 255 3.25 17.80 0.63
C PRO A 255 4.67 17.71 0.09
N LEU A 256 5.43 16.70 0.51
CA LEU A 256 6.72 16.43 -0.11
C LEU A 256 6.55 16.23 -1.63
N PRO A 257 7.50 16.70 -2.45
CA PRO A 257 7.44 16.54 -3.91
C PRO A 257 7.34 15.09 -4.38
N ASP A 258 7.77 14.13 -3.56
CA ASP A 258 7.68 12.71 -3.85
C ASP A 258 6.24 12.17 -3.73
N ASN A 259 5.31 12.87 -3.07
CA ASN A 259 3.91 12.44 -2.98
C ASN A 259 3.24 12.25 -4.33
N ASP A 260 3.62 13.07 -5.32
CA ASP A 260 3.04 12.97 -6.66
C ASP A 260 3.28 11.59 -7.27
N MET A 261 4.36 10.90 -6.86
CA MET A 261 4.66 9.52 -7.27
C MET A 261 3.65 8.50 -6.72
N HIS A 262 2.94 8.84 -5.65
CA HIS A 262 1.97 7.98 -4.97
C HIS A 262 0.52 8.39 -5.26
N ARG A 263 0.33 9.59 -5.80
CA ARG A 263 -0.96 10.14 -6.22
C ARG A 263 -1.36 9.58 -7.58
N THR A 264 -2.11 8.49 -7.55
CA THR A 264 -2.74 7.91 -8.73
C THR A 264 -4.10 8.55 -9.01
N PRO A 265 -4.63 8.46 -10.25
CA PRO A 265 -5.99 8.89 -10.56
C PRO A 265 -7.09 8.11 -9.81
N PHE A 266 -6.78 6.89 -9.37
CA PHE A 266 -7.69 5.99 -8.65
C PHE A 266 -6.99 5.28 -7.51
N PRO A 267 -7.71 4.73 -6.51
CA PRO A 267 -7.14 3.78 -5.56
C PRO A 267 -6.61 2.55 -6.31
N VAL A 268 -5.30 2.29 -6.17
CA VAL A 268 -4.60 1.23 -6.90
C VAL A 268 -3.70 0.44 -5.95
N VAL A 269 -3.72 -0.88 -6.12
CA VAL A 269 -2.82 -1.80 -5.41
C VAL A 269 -1.94 -2.51 -6.43
N HIS A 270 -0.63 -2.40 -6.27
CA HIS A 270 0.35 -3.18 -7.02
C HIS A 270 0.69 -4.45 -6.24
N LEU A 271 0.34 -5.60 -6.82
CA LEU A 271 0.66 -6.91 -6.30
C LEU A 271 1.96 -7.40 -6.95
N ILE A 272 2.96 -7.70 -6.12
CA ILE A 272 4.27 -8.19 -6.52
C ILE A 272 4.55 -9.50 -5.80
N ARG A 273 5.04 -10.53 -6.48
CA ARG A 273 5.39 -11.80 -5.81
C ARG A 273 6.62 -11.61 -4.95
N LYS A 274 6.61 -12.16 -3.74
CA LYS A 274 7.76 -12.09 -2.82
C LYS A 274 9.01 -12.75 -3.40
N VAL A 275 8.85 -13.83 -4.17
CA VAL A 275 9.98 -14.50 -4.84
C VAL A 275 10.68 -13.58 -5.84
N ASP A 276 9.94 -12.69 -6.51
CA ASP A 276 10.52 -11.70 -7.44
C ASP A 276 11.20 -10.54 -6.71
N LEU A 277 10.88 -10.33 -5.43
CA LEU A 277 11.58 -9.36 -4.58
C LEU A 277 12.88 -9.94 -4.06
N SER A 278 12.89 -11.20 -3.60
CA SER A 278 14.08 -11.83 -2.98
C SER A 278 15.28 -12.04 -3.91
N GLY A 279 15.07 -12.01 -5.23
CA GLY A 279 16.14 -12.23 -6.22
C GLY A 279 17.14 -11.07 -6.34
N ASP A 280 16.79 -9.88 -5.86
CA ASP A 280 17.63 -8.67 -5.92
C ASP A 280 17.75 -8.06 -4.52
N SER A 281 18.53 -8.66 -3.63
CA SER A 281 18.65 -8.25 -2.22
C SER A 281 18.88 -6.74 -2.05
N ILE A 282 19.74 -6.14 -2.88
CA ILE A 282 20.06 -4.71 -2.83
C ILE A 282 18.84 -3.84 -3.19
N ILE A 283 18.08 -4.23 -4.21
CA ILE A 283 16.94 -3.45 -4.67
C ILE A 283 15.73 -3.72 -3.78
N ALA A 284 15.58 -4.93 -3.23
CA ALA A 284 14.46 -5.32 -2.40
C ALA A 284 14.48 -4.57 -1.08
N ASP A 285 15.65 -4.49 -0.44
CA ASP A 285 15.82 -3.76 0.79
C ASP A 285 15.61 -2.27 0.53
N THR A 286 16.26 -1.71 -0.48
CA THR A 286 16.09 -0.30 -0.87
C THR A 286 14.63 0.06 -1.21
N PHE A 287 13.91 -0.81 -1.92
CA PHE A 287 12.52 -0.60 -2.30
C PHE A 287 11.57 -0.75 -1.11
N LEU A 288 11.71 -1.81 -0.31
CA LEU A 288 10.89 -1.98 0.90
C LEU A 288 11.11 -0.82 1.88
N LEU A 289 12.32 -0.27 1.93
CA LEU A 289 12.66 0.88 2.74
C LEU A 289 12.06 2.19 2.22
N ASN A 290 12.25 2.51 0.93
CA ASN A 290 11.70 3.73 0.30
C ASN A 290 10.18 3.83 0.45
N PHE A 291 9.48 2.69 0.42
CA PHE A 291 8.03 2.64 0.51
C PHE A 291 7.49 2.49 1.94
N GLY A 292 8.37 2.37 2.96
CA GLY A 292 7.96 2.15 4.35
C GLY A 292 7.37 0.75 4.61
N LEU A 293 7.71 -0.22 3.77
CA LEU A 293 7.19 -1.60 3.78
C LEU A 293 8.15 -2.60 4.45
N ALA A 294 9.36 -2.18 4.84
CA ALA A 294 10.29 -3.00 5.61
C ALA A 294 9.80 -3.23 7.06
N PRO A 295 10.07 -4.42 7.66
CA PRO A 295 9.88 -4.64 9.10
C PRO A 295 10.63 -3.58 9.91
N HIS A 296 10.06 -3.16 11.05
CA HIS A 296 10.60 -2.06 11.85
C HIS A 296 12.08 -2.25 12.24
N THR A 297 12.52 -3.49 12.39
CA THR A 297 13.89 -3.87 12.79
C THR A 297 14.94 -3.73 11.69
N GLU A 298 14.54 -3.67 10.41
CA GLU A 298 15.46 -3.60 9.26
C GLU A 298 15.58 -2.19 8.66
N ARG A 299 14.82 -1.22 9.19
CA ARG A 299 14.75 0.15 8.65
C ARG A 299 16.00 1.01 8.84
N ASN A 300 16.81 0.74 9.86
CA ASN A 300 17.88 1.65 10.30
C ASN A 300 19.22 1.45 9.57
N GLN A 301 19.49 0.30 8.94
CA GLN A 301 20.86 -0.06 8.55
C GLN A 301 21.32 0.35 7.13
N ILE A 302 20.41 0.73 6.21
CA ILE A 302 20.73 0.71 4.76
C ILE A 302 20.67 2.10 4.07
N TRP A 303 20.08 3.11 4.72
CA TRP A 303 19.87 4.44 4.11
C TRP A 303 21.13 5.31 3.95
N ASN A 304 22.27 4.90 4.50
CA ASN A 304 23.56 5.59 4.30
C ASN A 304 24.12 5.43 2.86
N LEU A 305 23.39 4.78 1.94
CA LEU A 305 23.89 4.41 0.61
C LEU A 305 23.12 5.02 -0.58
N ILE A 306 22.07 5.82 -0.35
CA ILE A 306 21.36 6.50 -1.45
C ILE A 306 21.96 7.89 -1.66
N PRO A 307 22.48 8.21 -2.87
CA PRO A 307 22.91 9.57 -3.18
C PRO A 307 21.72 10.51 -3.09
N SER A 308 21.86 11.60 -2.34
CA SER A 308 20.90 12.70 -2.34
C SER A 308 20.68 13.17 -3.79
N MET A 309 19.44 13.10 -4.26
CA MET A 309 19.09 13.77 -5.52
C MET A 309 19.39 15.26 -5.37
N PRO A 310 19.91 15.94 -6.40
CA PRO A 310 20.09 17.39 -6.35
C PRO A 310 18.72 18.06 -6.28
N ILE A 311 18.27 18.35 -5.05
CA ILE A 311 17.17 19.27 -4.81
C ILE A 311 17.67 20.62 -5.30
N GLY A 312 17.03 21.17 -6.34
CA GLY A 312 17.35 22.50 -6.86
C GLY A 312 17.46 23.49 -5.70
N SER A 313 18.58 24.21 -5.62
CA SER A 313 18.98 25.05 -4.50
C SER A 313 17.86 26.01 -4.07
N ARG A 314 17.08 25.60 -3.07
CA ARG A 314 16.19 26.49 -2.32
C ARG A 314 17.04 27.20 -1.27
N ARG A 315 16.95 28.53 -1.22
CA ARG A 315 17.67 29.36 -0.24
C ARG A 315 17.35 28.85 1.17
N GLN A 316 18.39 28.41 1.89
CA GLN A 316 18.36 28.29 3.34
C GLN A 316 17.97 29.64 3.92
N THR A 317 16.76 29.73 4.46
CA THR A 317 16.40 30.81 5.38
C THR A 317 17.02 30.45 6.73
N ASN A 318 17.96 31.28 7.20
CA ASN A 318 18.56 31.14 8.52
C ASN A 318 17.45 31.21 9.59
N CYS A 319 17.18 30.09 10.24
CA CYS A 319 16.42 30.02 11.48
C CYS A 319 17.40 30.06 12.65
N ASP A 320 17.98 31.24 12.91
CA ASP A 320 18.66 31.56 14.17
C ASP A 320 18.11 32.91 14.65
N ALA A 321 17.14 32.86 15.55
CA ALA A 321 16.71 33.96 16.43
C ALA A 321 16.07 33.38 17.69
#